data_AF-A0A928BRB4-F1
#
_entry.id   AF-A0A928BRB4-F1
#
_cell.length_a   1.000
_cell.length_b   1.000
_cell.length_c   1.000
_cell.angle_alpha   90.00
_cell.angle_beta   90.00
_cell.angle_gamma   90.00
#
_symmetry.space_group_name_H-M   'P 1'
#
loop_
_entity.id
_entity.type
_entity.pdbx_description
1 polymer ?
#
loop_
_entity_poly.entity_id
_entity_poly.type
_entity_poly.pdbx_seq_one_letter_code
_entity_poly.pdbx_strand_id
1 'polypeptide(L)'
;MKKNLFKTAFMATFALMGAVLISCSGGPSAESLAKEAIAEAEEKAPLTEVPVFGTYQSVVDQRGKAKHFLRDKVDGLKEETQDDHVKNINILKEGLALIDTAYNQKIAEVANKIDGTEIKVEFNQKQISAASAKLKNSPSNRQFSIAYDITLTKPLAYKHNMINWKLFDANGQEITAMALSLEDLGDIGTVTDSKVNVKCPISTHVTNLDHLFVEFTGY
;
A
#
# COMPACT_ATOMS: atom_id res chain seq x y z
N MET A 1 -21.01 13.01 21.82
CA MET A 1 -20.68 11.67 21.29
C MET A 1 -21.39 11.46 19.96
N LYS A 2 -20.74 11.83 18.84
CA LYS A 2 -21.26 11.51 17.50
C LYS A 2 -20.69 10.16 17.10
N LYS A 3 -21.57 9.16 16.93
CA LYS A 3 -21.22 7.82 16.45
C LYS A 3 -20.77 7.96 15.00
N ASN A 4 -19.51 7.65 14.70
CA ASN A 4 -18.98 7.60 13.33
C ASN A 4 -19.64 6.43 12.59
N LEU A 5 -20.52 6.80 11.66
CA LEU A 5 -21.44 5.92 10.93
C LEU A 5 -20.88 5.52 9.55
N PHE A 6 -19.56 5.33 9.46
CA PHE A 6 -18.84 5.07 8.19
C PHE A 6 -18.07 3.74 8.16
N LYS A 7 -18.48 2.74 8.95
CA LYS A 7 -17.92 1.37 8.85
C LYS A 7 -18.71 0.45 7.92
N THR A 8 -19.24 1.00 6.83
CA THR A 8 -20.05 0.24 5.87
C THR A 8 -19.26 -0.04 4.61
N ALA A 9 -18.87 -1.32 4.47
CA ALA A 9 -18.59 -2.01 3.23
C ALA A 9 -17.49 -1.43 2.32
N PHE A 10 -16.22 -1.74 2.61
CA PHE A 10 -15.25 -2.01 1.54
C PHE A 10 -15.55 -3.41 0.98
N MET A 11 -16.74 -3.57 0.40
CA MET A 11 -17.12 -4.84 -0.23
C MET A 11 -16.20 -5.03 -1.44
N ALA A 12 -15.49 -6.15 -1.40
CA ALA A 12 -14.77 -6.71 -2.51
C ALA A 12 -15.69 -6.86 -3.72
N THR A 13 -15.73 -5.84 -4.57
CA THR A 13 -16.20 -5.97 -5.95
C THR A 13 -14.97 -5.99 -6.87
N PHE A 14 -14.14 -7.02 -6.70
CA PHE A 14 -13.19 -7.46 -7.73
C PHE A 14 -13.46 -8.91 -8.16
N ALA A 15 -14.65 -9.41 -7.86
CA ALA A 15 -15.21 -10.53 -8.60
C ALA A 15 -15.83 -10.00 -9.90
N LEU A 16 -15.52 -10.66 -11.01
CA LEU A 16 -15.97 -10.44 -12.38
C LEU A 16 -15.29 -9.31 -13.18
N MET A 17 -14.27 -9.71 -13.95
CA MET A 17 -14.43 -9.70 -15.40
C MET A 17 -13.79 -10.95 -16.03
N GLY A 18 -14.67 -11.92 -16.31
CA GLY A 18 -14.66 -12.73 -17.52
C GLY A 18 -13.36 -13.39 -17.93
N ALA A 19 -13.21 -14.65 -17.50
CA ALA A 19 -12.47 -15.65 -18.25
C ALA A 19 -12.99 -15.71 -19.70
N VAL A 20 -12.28 -15.07 -20.62
CA VAL A 20 -12.41 -15.32 -22.05
C VAL A 20 -11.55 -16.53 -22.36
N LEU A 21 -12.14 -17.73 -22.24
CA LEU A 21 -11.58 -18.97 -22.77
C LEU A 21 -11.67 -18.92 -24.30
N ILE A 22 -10.65 -18.37 -24.95
CA ILE A 22 -10.40 -18.62 -26.38
C ILE A 22 -9.44 -19.80 -26.45
N SER A 23 -10.02 -21.00 -26.58
CA SER A 23 -9.30 -22.17 -27.06
C SER A 23 -9.09 -22.03 -28.58
N CYS A 24 -7.92 -21.55 -28.99
CA CYS A 24 -7.45 -21.69 -30.36
C CYS A 24 -6.34 -22.74 -30.37
N SER A 25 -6.50 -23.73 -31.25
CA SER A 25 -5.60 -24.85 -31.49
C SER A 25 -4.16 -24.40 -31.78
N GLY A 26 -3.35 -24.42 -30.74
CA GLY A 26 -1.93 -24.12 -30.71
C GLY A 26 -1.47 -24.37 -29.26
N GLY A 27 -0.25 -24.85 -29.04
CA GLY A 27 0.24 -25.14 -27.70
C GLY A 27 0.10 -23.93 -26.73
N PRO A 28 0.27 -24.15 -25.41
CA PRO A 28 0.05 -23.11 -24.42
C PRO A 28 0.87 -21.86 -24.75
N SER A 29 0.21 -20.70 -24.81
CA SER A 29 0.83 -19.40 -25.04
C SER A 29 1.16 -18.71 -23.71
N ALA A 30 2.10 -17.76 -23.74
CA ALA A 30 2.42 -16.90 -22.60
C ALA A 30 1.16 -16.21 -22.05
N GLU A 31 0.28 -15.75 -22.92
CA GLU A 31 -0.96 -15.07 -22.54
C GLU A 31 -1.95 -16.00 -21.83
N SER A 32 -2.15 -17.22 -22.34
CA SER A 32 -3.06 -18.19 -21.72
C SER A 32 -2.57 -18.58 -20.33
N LEU A 33 -1.29 -18.95 -20.21
CA LEU A 33 -0.72 -19.37 -18.92
C LEU A 33 -0.67 -18.21 -17.91
N ALA A 34 -0.38 -16.98 -18.34
CA ALA A 34 -0.42 -15.82 -17.48
C ALA A 34 -1.84 -15.54 -16.97
N LYS A 35 -2.86 -15.60 -17.84
CA LYS A 35 -4.27 -15.42 -17.45
C LYS A 35 -4.72 -16.47 -16.43
N GLU A 36 -4.39 -17.74 -16.65
CA GLU A 36 -4.68 -18.81 -15.70
C GLU A 36 -3.99 -18.60 -14.36
N ALA A 37 -2.70 -18.25 -14.37
CA ALA A 37 -1.93 -18.01 -13.15
C ALA A 37 -2.46 -16.81 -12.35
N ILE A 38 -2.92 -15.75 -13.03
CA ILE A 38 -3.56 -14.59 -12.41
C ILE A 38 -4.88 -15.03 -11.74
N ALA A 39 -5.75 -15.73 -12.46
CA ALA A 39 -7.04 -16.18 -11.94
C ALA A 39 -6.86 -17.08 -10.70
N GLU A 40 -5.92 -18.02 -10.77
CA GLU A 40 -5.61 -18.92 -9.66
C GLU A 40 -5.05 -18.16 -8.43
N ALA A 41 -4.23 -17.13 -8.67
CA ALA A 41 -3.71 -16.29 -7.60
C ALA A 41 -4.79 -15.45 -6.92
N GLU A 42 -5.74 -14.94 -7.68
CA GLU A 42 -6.86 -14.14 -7.16
C GLU A 42 -7.83 -14.99 -6.35
N GLU A 43 -8.12 -16.21 -6.81
CA GLU A 43 -8.95 -17.18 -6.08
C GLU A 43 -8.28 -17.62 -4.78
N LYS A 44 -6.97 -17.91 -4.80
CA LYS A 44 -6.23 -18.45 -3.65
C LYS A 44 -5.58 -17.39 -2.76
N ALA A 45 -5.79 -16.11 -3.00
CA ALA A 45 -5.21 -15.06 -2.17
C ALA A 45 -5.93 -14.97 -0.81
N PRO A 46 -5.19 -15.00 0.30
CA PRO A 46 -5.79 -14.85 1.61
C PRO A 46 -6.40 -13.45 1.75
N LEU A 47 -7.50 -13.39 2.50
CA LEU A 47 -8.03 -12.13 3.00
C LEU A 47 -7.20 -11.67 4.19
N THR A 48 -6.79 -10.41 4.16
CA THR A 48 -6.07 -9.72 5.23
C THR A 48 -6.98 -8.65 5.80
N GLU A 49 -7.15 -8.62 7.12
CA GLU A 49 -7.85 -7.53 7.81
C GLU A 49 -6.85 -6.48 8.27
N VAL A 50 -7.10 -5.23 7.94
CA VAL A 50 -6.26 -4.09 8.35
C VAL A 50 -7.15 -2.99 8.90
N PRO A 51 -6.87 -2.44 10.09
CA PRO A 51 -7.75 -1.46 10.72
C PRO A 51 -8.12 -0.26 9.84
N VAL A 52 -7.17 0.26 9.07
CA VAL A 52 -7.38 1.41 8.18
C VAL A 52 -8.05 1.04 6.86
N PHE A 53 -7.80 -0.17 6.32
CA PHE A 53 -8.25 -0.55 4.97
C PHE A 53 -9.43 -1.54 4.97
N GLY A 54 -9.84 -2.03 6.14
CA GLY A 54 -10.77 -3.14 6.26
C GLY A 54 -10.17 -4.45 5.77
N THR A 55 -11.03 -5.38 5.36
CA THR A 55 -10.62 -6.69 4.84
C THR A 55 -10.38 -6.63 3.33
N TYR A 56 -9.19 -7.00 2.88
CA TYR A 56 -8.82 -7.01 1.46
C TYR A 56 -7.91 -8.19 1.11
N GLN A 57 -7.84 -8.55 -0.17
CA GLN A 57 -6.78 -9.44 -0.67
C GLN A 57 -5.60 -8.60 -1.14
N SER A 58 -4.41 -8.89 -0.63
CA SER A 58 -3.20 -8.16 -0.99
C SER A 58 -2.85 -8.35 -2.46
N VAL A 59 -2.95 -7.26 -3.24
CA VAL A 59 -2.59 -7.23 -4.67
C VAL A 59 -1.10 -7.58 -4.89
N VAL A 60 -0.24 -7.28 -3.92
CA VAL A 60 1.18 -7.63 -3.95
C VAL A 60 1.36 -9.13 -3.75
N ASP A 61 0.63 -9.74 -2.82
CA ASP A 61 0.71 -11.18 -2.57
C ASP A 61 0.08 -11.97 -3.72
N GLN A 62 -1.04 -11.49 -4.27
CA GLN A 62 -1.64 -12.02 -5.50
C GLN A 62 -0.64 -12.02 -6.66
N ARG A 63 0.09 -10.91 -6.88
CA ARG A 63 1.14 -10.84 -7.89
C ARG A 63 2.25 -11.87 -7.63
N GLY A 64 2.71 -11.99 -6.39
CA GLY A 64 3.72 -12.98 -6.00
C GLY A 64 3.26 -14.41 -6.30
N LYS A 65 2.02 -14.76 -5.94
CA LYS A 65 1.41 -16.05 -6.22
C LYS A 65 1.22 -16.31 -7.71
N ALA A 66 0.77 -15.32 -8.48
CA ALA A 66 0.61 -15.47 -9.92
C ALA A 66 1.94 -15.78 -10.61
N LYS A 67 3.03 -15.12 -10.21
CA LYS A 67 4.38 -15.43 -10.72
C LYS A 67 4.81 -16.86 -10.37
N HIS A 68 4.45 -17.34 -9.18
CA HIS A 68 4.75 -18.71 -8.77
C HIS A 68 3.96 -19.72 -9.60
N PHE A 69 2.64 -19.56 -9.72
CA PHE A 69 1.80 -20.46 -10.52
C PHE A 69 2.19 -20.47 -12.00
N LEU A 70 2.62 -19.33 -12.56
CA LEU A 70 3.13 -19.31 -13.93
C LEU A 70 4.41 -20.15 -14.07
N ARG A 71 5.35 -20.05 -13.12
CA ARG A 71 6.58 -20.87 -13.15
C ARG A 71 6.23 -22.34 -13.08
N ASP A 72 5.39 -22.75 -12.13
CA ASP A 72 4.99 -24.14 -11.97
C ASP A 72 4.32 -24.70 -13.25
N LYS A 73 3.51 -23.88 -13.93
CA LYS A 73 2.88 -24.24 -15.21
C LYS A 73 3.89 -24.39 -16.34
N VAL A 74 4.88 -23.49 -16.43
CA VAL A 74 5.93 -23.56 -17.47
C VAL A 74 6.89 -24.72 -17.21
N ASP A 75 7.29 -24.94 -15.95
CA ASP A 75 8.16 -26.06 -15.54
C ASP A 75 7.47 -27.42 -15.78
N GLY A 76 6.14 -27.45 -15.79
CA GLY A 76 5.34 -28.63 -16.16
C GLY A 76 5.22 -28.89 -17.66
N LEU A 77 5.71 -28.00 -18.53
CA LEU A 77 5.71 -28.22 -19.97
C LEU A 77 6.81 -29.21 -20.36
N LYS A 78 6.51 -30.06 -21.35
CA LYS A 78 7.51 -30.98 -21.88
C LYS A 78 8.65 -30.22 -22.57
N GLU A 79 9.88 -30.64 -22.28
CA GLU A 79 11.09 -30.19 -22.96
C GLU A 79 11.77 -31.41 -23.59
N GLU A 80 11.45 -31.70 -24.84
CA GLU A 80 12.04 -32.83 -25.59
C GLU A 80 13.21 -32.36 -26.47
N THR A 81 13.25 -31.07 -26.81
CA THR A 81 14.28 -30.46 -27.65
C THR A 81 14.83 -29.16 -27.04
N GLN A 82 15.98 -28.70 -27.55
CA GLN A 82 16.52 -27.38 -27.21
C GLN A 82 15.58 -26.24 -27.66
N ASP A 83 14.86 -26.43 -28.76
CA ASP A 83 13.88 -25.45 -29.25
C ASP A 83 12.68 -25.34 -28.29
N ASP A 84 12.22 -26.45 -27.73
CA ASP A 84 11.17 -26.46 -26.69
C ASP A 84 11.62 -25.72 -25.44
N HIS A 85 12.87 -25.93 -25.01
CA HIS A 85 13.45 -25.22 -23.88
C HIS A 85 13.50 -23.70 -24.11
N VAL A 86 13.98 -23.25 -25.27
CA VAL A 86 14.00 -21.82 -25.63
C VAL A 86 12.59 -21.25 -25.68
N LYS A 87 11.63 -22.01 -26.22
CA LYS A 87 10.22 -21.62 -26.27
C LYS A 87 9.64 -21.45 -24.86
N ASN A 88 9.89 -22.39 -23.94
CA ASN A 88 9.40 -22.32 -22.56
C ASN A 88 9.99 -21.12 -21.81
N ILE A 89 11.28 -20.81 -22.00
CA ILE A 89 11.91 -19.60 -21.46
C ILE A 89 11.20 -18.34 -21.97
N ASN A 90 10.89 -18.27 -23.27
CA ASN A 90 10.19 -17.12 -23.84
C ASN A 90 8.76 -16.99 -23.29
N ILE A 91 8.04 -18.10 -23.18
CA ILE A 91 6.71 -18.16 -22.56
C ILE A 91 6.76 -17.61 -21.13
N LEU A 92 7.74 -18.04 -20.33
CA LEU A 92 7.90 -17.56 -18.95
C LEU A 92 8.20 -16.06 -18.92
N LYS A 93 9.14 -15.58 -19.74
CA LYS A 93 9.54 -14.17 -19.77
C LYS A 93 8.37 -13.26 -20.16
N GLU A 94 7.64 -13.61 -21.22
CA GLU A 94 6.47 -12.87 -21.69
C GLU A 94 5.33 -12.94 -20.66
N GLY A 95 5.05 -14.12 -20.11
CA GLY A 95 4.02 -14.30 -19.10
C GLY A 95 4.29 -13.48 -17.83
N LEU A 96 5.54 -13.42 -17.37
CA LEU A 96 5.93 -12.58 -16.23
C LEU A 96 5.71 -11.08 -16.51
N ALA A 97 5.96 -10.62 -17.74
CA ALA A 97 5.71 -9.24 -18.14
C ALA A 97 4.21 -8.90 -18.19
N LEU A 98 3.38 -9.84 -18.65
CA LEU A 98 1.92 -9.71 -18.64
C LEU A 98 1.37 -9.64 -17.21
N ILE A 99 1.83 -10.51 -16.31
CA ILE A 99 1.50 -10.46 -14.87
C ILE A 99 1.90 -9.12 -14.27
N ASP A 100 3.12 -8.65 -14.55
CA ASP A 100 3.59 -7.38 -14.01
C ASP A 100 2.77 -6.19 -14.50
N THR A 101 2.37 -6.20 -15.77
CA THR A 101 1.49 -5.17 -16.34
C THR A 101 0.14 -5.14 -15.65
N ALA A 102 -0.53 -6.30 -15.54
CA ALA A 102 -1.84 -6.42 -14.92
C ALA A 102 -1.83 -5.96 -13.44
N TYR A 103 -0.85 -6.43 -12.66
CA TYR A 103 -0.78 -6.07 -11.24
C TYR A 103 -0.27 -4.65 -10.99
N ASN A 104 0.59 -4.07 -11.84
CA ASN A 104 0.96 -2.66 -11.72
C ASN A 104 -0.25 -1.74 -11.90
N GLN A 105 -1.15 -2.06 -12.84
CA GLN A 105 -2.42 -1.33 -13.03
C GLN A 105 -3.29 -1.44 -11.77
N LYS A 106 -3.51 -2.65 -11.25
CA LYS A 106 -4.28 -2.87 -10.02
C LYS A 106 -3.69 -2.14 -8.81
N ILE A 107 -2.36 -2.16 -8.65
CA ILE A 107 -1.68 -1.42 -7.58
C ILE A 107 -1.94 0.08 -7.71
N ALA A 108 -1.86 0.65 -8.92
CA ALA A 108 -2.13 2.06 -9.15
C ALA A 108 -3.60 2.42 -8.84
N GLU A 109 -4.55 1.57 -9.23
CA GLU A 109 -5.97 1.75 -8.90
C GLU A 109 -6.22 1.73 -7.39
N VAL A 110 -5.63 0.77 -6.67
CA VAL A 110 -5.74 0.70 -5.21
C VAL A 110 -5.07 1.91 -4.56
N ALA A 111 -3.90 2.33 -5.04
CA ALA A 111 -3.19 3.50 -4.53
C ALA A 111 -4.02 4.79 -4.64
N ASN A 112 -4.73 4.96 -5.76
CA ASN A 112 -5.63 6.10 -5.94
C ASN A 112 -6.88 6.02 -5.07
N LYS A 113 -7.40 4.81 -4.80
CA LYS A 113 -8.57 4.62 -3.93
C LYS A 113 -8.28 4.92 -2.46
N ILE A 114 -7.06 4.66 -2.00
CA ILE A 114 -6.68 4.91 -0.60
C ILE A 114 -6.16 6.33 -0.38
N ASP A 115 -5.93 7.12 -1.44
CA ASP A 115 -5.54 8.53 -1.31
C ASP A 115 -6.61 9.32 -0.54
N GLY A 116 -6.18 10.08 0.46
CA GLY A 116 -7.05 10.84 1.34
C GLY A 116 -7.73 10.05 2.46
N THR A 117 -7.49 8.73 2.55
CA THR A 117 -8.02 7.90 3.65
C THR A 117 -7.50 8.42 4.99
N GLU A 118 -8.41 8.66 5.94
CA GLU A 118 -8.07 9.15 7.27
C GLU A 118 -7.43 8.05 8.12
N ILE A 119 -6.37 8.42 8.81
CA ILE A 119 -5.69 7.58 9.80
C ILE A 119 -5.99 8.16 11.17
N LYS A 120 -6.26 7.29 12.15
CA LYS A 120 -6.40 7.70 13.54
C LYS A 120 -5.11 8.38 14.00
N VAL A 121 -5.23 9.52 14.68
CA VAL A 121 -4.09 10.21 15.30
C VAL A 121 -4.25 10.23 16.81
N GLU A 122 -3.22 9.76 17.50
CA GLU A 122 -3.05 9.92 18.94
C GLU A 122 -1.97 10.97 19.20
N PHE A 123 -2.14 11.78 20.24
CA PHE A 123 -1.20 12.86 20.50
C PHE A 123 -1.17 13.30 21.96
N ASN A 124 -0.05 13.93 22.33
CA ASN A 124 0.13 14.51 23.66
C ASN A 124 -0.67 15.83 23.81
N GLN A 125 -1.75 15.77 24.58
CA GLN A 125 -2.67 16.91 24.78
C GLN A 125 -2.05 18.13 25.48
N LYS A 126 -0.85 18.02 26.07
CA LYS A 126 -0.19 19.17 26.72
C LYS A 126 0.12 20.29 25.73
N GLN A 127 0.44 19.94 24.48
CA GLN A 127 0.85 20.89 23.45
C GLN A 127 -0.05 20.85 22.21
N ILE A 128 -0.81 19.78 22.01
CA ILE A 128 -1.63 19.56 20.83
C ILE A 128 -3.11 19.55 21.24
N SER A 129 -3.92 20.39 20.61
CA SER A 129 -5.37 20.48 20.86
C SER A 129 -6.18 19.60 19.90
N ALA A 130 -5.67 19.40 18.68
CA ALA A 130 -6.25 18.54 17.67
C ALA A 130 -5.18 18.06 16.68
N ALA A 131 -5.36 16.87 16.12
CA ALA A 131 -4.55 16.41 15.00
C ALA A 131 -5.37 15.53 14.06
N SER A 132 -5.00 15.52 12.78
CA SER A 132 -5.59 14.65 11.75
C SER A 132 -4.50 14.17 10.81
N ALA A 133 -4.60 12.93 10.31
CA ALA A 133 -3.67 12.36 9.37
C ALA A 133 -4.41 11.70 8.22
N LYS A 134 -3.85 11.79 7.01
CA LYS A 134 -4.38 11.18 5.79
C LYS A 134 -3.27 10.50 5.02
N LEU A 135 -3.59 9.36 4.42
CA LEU A 135 -2.75 8.76 3.41
C LEU A 135 -2.70 9.64 2.17
N LYS A 136 -1.53 9.75 1.58
CA LYS A 136 -1.29 10.48 0.35
C LYS A 136 -0.53 9.61 -0.63
N ASN A 137 -1.12 9.39 -1.80
CA ASN A 137 -0.44 8.68 -2.88
C ASN A 137 0.83 9.46 -3.27
N SER A 138 1.98 8.78 -3.36
CA SER A 138 3.18 9.36 -3.94
C SER A 138 3.31 8.91 -5.40
N PRO A 139 3.44 9.84 -6.35
CA PRO A 139 3.63 9.48 -7.76
C PRO A 139 4.95 8.72 -8.01
N SER A 140 5.91 8.78 -7.08
CA SER A 140 7.13 7.98 -7.12
C SER A 140 7.01 6.70 -6.29
N ASN A 141 7.18 5.56 -6.96
CA ASN A 141 7.79 4.34 -6.40
C ASN A 141 6.95 3.49 -5.41
N ARG A 142 5.62 3.42 -5.55
CA ARG A 142 4.76 2.57 -4.68
C ARG A 142 4.90 2.92 -3.19
N GLN A 143 5.23 4.16 -2.89
CA GLN A 143 5.31 4.71 -1.55
C GLN A 143 4.03 5.51 -1.28
N PHE A 144 3.48 5.38 -0.09
CA PHE A 144 2.48 6.32 0.39
C PHE A 144 3.19 7.32 1.32
N SER A 145 2.66 8.53 1.39
CA SER A 145 3.04 9.50 2.41
C SER A 145 1.91 9.62 3.42
N ILE A 146 2.23 9.97 4.65
CA ILE A 146 1.24 10.46 5.59
C ILE A 146 1.35 11.98 5.61
N ALA A 147 0.26 12.64 5.23
CA ALA A 147 0.09 14.06 5.47
C ALA A 147 -0.69 14.22 6.77
N TYR A 148 -0.14 14.97 7.73
CA TYR A 148 -0.81 15.23 8.99
C TYR A 148 -0.80 16.71 9.35
N ASP A 149 -1.89 17.12 9.97
CA ASP A 149 -2.16 18.47 10.45
C ASP A 149 -2.29 18.44 11.96
N ILE A 150 -1.67 19.41 12.62
CA ILE A 150 -1.67 19.55 14.08
C ILE A 150 -2.08 20.96 14.42
N THR A 151 -3.01 21.08 15.36
CA THR A 151 -3.39 22.34 16.00
C THR A 151 -2.79 22.39 17.39
N LEU A 152 -2.09 23.47 17.70
CA LEU A 152 -1.41 23.65 18.96
C LEU A 152 -2.36 24.21 20.03
N THR A 153 -2.14 23.88 21.30
CA THR A 153 -2.85 24.51 22.43
C THR A 153 -2.36 25.93 22.71
N LYS A 154 -1.10 26.19 22.36
CA LYS A 154 -0.41 27.48 22.51
C LYS A 154 0.74 27.57 21.50
N PRO A 155 1.21 28.77 21.14
CA PRO A 155 2.36 28.93 20.27
C PRO A 155 3.61 28.23 20.83
N LEU A 156 4.41 27.66 19.93
CA LEU A 156 5.67 27.03 20.27
C LEU A 156 6.74 28.08 20.54
N ALA A 157 7.58 27.84 21.55
CA ALA A 157 8.81 28.60 21.72
C ALA A 157 9.80 28.14 20.65
N TYR A 158 9.82 28.82 19.50
CA TYR A 158 10.35 28.32 18.22
C TYR A 158 11.77 27.70 18.24
N LYS A 159 12.64 28.02 19.20
CA LYS A 159 14.08 27.77 19.06
C LYS A 159 14.54 26.31 19.22
N HIS A 160 13.77 25.41 19.84
CA HIS A 160 14.25 24.04 20.13
C HIS A 160 13.16 22.95 20.09
N ASN A 161 12.03 23.20 19.43
CA ASN A 161 10.96 22.21 19.37
C ASN A 161 11.23 21.20 18.25
N MET A 162 11.20 19.92 18.62
CA MET A 162 11.17 18.80 17.71
C MET A 162 9.78 18.18 17.68
N ILE A 163 9.33 17.79 16.51
CA ILE A 163 8.15 16.94 16.34
C ILE A 163 8.59 15.49 16.21
N ASN A 164 8.11 14.64 17.11
CA ASN A 164 8.28 13.20 17.03
C ASN A 164 6.99 12.59 16.55
N TRP A 165 7.09 11.70 15.58
CA TRP A 165 5.97 10.88 15.16
C TRP A 165 6.36 9.42 15.10
N LYS A 166 5.39 8.58 15.38
CA LYS A 166 5.51 7.12 15.36
C LYS A 166 4.31 6.53 14.66
N LEU A 167 4.54 5.55 13.82
CA LEU A 167 3.49 4.81 13.15
C LEU A 167 3.37 3.44 13.80
N PHE A 168 2.15 3.07 14.15
CA PHE A 168 1.88 1.79 14.80
C PHE A 168 1.03 0.89 13.91
N ASP A 169 1.31 -0.41 14.01
CA ASP A 169 0.49 -1.44 13.43
C ASP A 169 -0.70 -1.79 14.36
N ALA A 170 -1.61 -2.65 13.89
CA ALA A 170 -2.77 -3.10 14.66
C ALA A 170 -2.43 -3.86 15.95
N ASN A 171 -1.19 -4.37 16.08
CA ASN A 171 -0.71 -5.06 17.26
C ASN A 171 -0.04 -4.11 18.27
N GLY A 172 0.01 -2.81 17.95
CA GLY A 172 0.72 -1.81 18.74
C GLY A 172 2.24 -1.85 18.56
N GLN A 173 2.76 -2.52 17.53
CA GLN A 173 4.18 -2.50 17.18
C GLN A 173 4.51 -1.25 16.38
N GLU A 174 5.63 -0.63 16.73
CA GLU A 174 6.17 0.52 15.98
C GLU A 174 6.67 0.03 14.60
N ILE A 175 6.06 0.56 13.55
CA ILE A 175 6.45 0.32 12.16
C ILE A 175 7.64 1.21 11.80
N THR A 176 7.55 2.48 12.19
CA THR A 176 8.57 3.49 11.93
C THR A 176 8.39 4.66 12.89
N ALA A 177 9.48 5.37 13.16
CA ALA A 177 9.50 6.57 13.97
C ALA A 177 10.51 7.57 13.39
N MET A 178 10.21 8.85 13.55
CA MET A 178 11.11 9.92 13.15
C MET A 178 10.92 11.14 14.04
N ALA A 179 12.03 11.83 14.28
CA ALA A 179 12.09 13.10 14.99
C ALA A 179 12.58 14.17 14.01
N LEU A 180 11.83 15.25 13.86
CA LEU A 180 12.16 16.36 12.96
C LEU A 180 12.27 17.64 13.78
N SER A 181 13.33 18.41 13.54
CA SER A 181 13.37 19.81 13.99
C SER A 181 12.34 20.61 13.18
N LEU A 182 11.62 21.50 13.86
CA LEU A 182 10.69 22.41 13.17
C LEU A 182 11.41 23.41 12.26
N GLU A 183 12.69 23.67 12.51
CA GLU A 183 13.53 24.53 11.68
C GLU A 183 13.95 23.82 10.37
N ASP A 184 13.99 22.48 10.38
CA ASP A 184 14.47 21.65 9.27
C ASP A 184 13.34 21.05 8.42
N LEU A 185 12.09 21.51 8.58
CA LEU A 185 10.95 20.97 7.84
C LEU A 185 11.04 21.21 6.33
N GLY A 186 11.76 22.25 5.88
CA GLY A 186 11.96 22.53 4.46
C GLY A 186 10.68 22.39 3.62
N ASP A 187 10.74 21.59 2.56
CA ASP A 187 9.61 21.34 1.65
C ASP A 187 8.61 20.28 2.17
N ILE A 188 8.89 19.61 3.29
CA ILE A 188 8.04 18.56 3.83
C ILE A 188 7.04 19.06 4.86
N GLY A 189 7.08 20.34 5.24
CA GLY A 189 6.11 20.87 6.21
C GLY A 189 6.14 22.38 6.37
N THR A 190 5.15 22.89 7.08
CA THR A 190 5.04 24.31 7.44
C THR A 190 4.65 24.46 8.90
N VAL A 191 5.12 25.55 9.51
CA VAL A 191 4.83 25.90 10.90
C VAL A 191 4.29 27.32 10.96
N THR A 192 3.23 27.49 11.72
CA THR A 192 2.66 28.78 12.10
C THR A 192 2.44 28.78 13.61
N ASP A 193 2.07 29.94 14.17
CA ASP A 193 1.88 30.10 15.62
C ASP A 193 0.81 29.18 16.23
N SER A 194 -0.08 28.62 15.41
CA SER A 194 -1.17 27.75 15.88
C SER A 194 -1.24 26.40 15.19
N LYS A 195 -0.46 26.18 14.13
CA LYS A 195 -0.56 24.97 13.30
C LYS A 195 0.78 24.48 12.81
N VAL A 196 0.90 23.16 12.73
CA VAL A 196 1.99 22.45 12.08
C VAL A 196 1.39 21.50 11.05
N ASN A 197 1.85 21.57 9.80
CA ASN A 197 1.52 20.63 8.74
C ASN A 197 2.79 19.91 8.30
N VAL A 198 2.74 18.59 8.15
CA VAL A 198 3.88 17.79 7.71
C VAL A 198 3.41 16.71 6.74
N LYS A 199 4.23 16.43 5.74
CA LYS A 199 4.09 15.33 4.79
C LYS A 199 5.32 14.43 4.89
N CYS A 200 5.16 13.28 5.53
CA CYS A 200 6.24 12.30 5.69
C CYS A 200 6.09 11.18 4.65
N PRO A 201 7.09 10.95 3.78
CA PRO A 201 7.11 9.76 2.93
C PRO A 201 7.29 8.51 3.80
N ILE A 202 6.58 7.44 3.47
CA ILE A 202 6.74 6.13 4.09
C ILE A 202 7.22 5.16 3.02
N SER A 203 8.41 4.64 3.22
CA SER A 203 9.04 3.67 2.32
C SER A 203 8.60 2.22 2.57
N THR A 204 7.94 1.95 3.70
CA THR A 204 7.56 0.60 4.10
C THR A 204 6.23 0.17 3.49
N HIS A 205 6.16 -1.09 3.03
CA HIS A 205 4.91 -1.74 2.68
C HIS A 205 4.09 -1.94 3.97
N VAL A 206 3.13 -1.07 4.24
CA VAL A 206 2.33 -1.16 5.45
C VAL A 206 1.05 -1.96 5.17
N THR A 207 1.09 -3.24 5.53
CA THR A 207 -0.06 -4.16 5.42
C THR A 207 -0.86 -4.28 6.71
N ASN A 208 -0.57 -3.48 7.74
CA ASN A 208 -1.27 -3.58 9.03
C ASN A 208 -1.38 -2.22 9.76
N LEU A 209 -1.53 -1.12 9.02
CA LEU A 209 -1.57 0.24 9.57
C LEU A 209 -2.76 0.40 10.54
N ASP A 210 -2.51 0.99 11.71
CA ASP A 210 -3.57 1.36 12.67
C ASP A 210 -3.63 2.87 12.93
N HIS A 211 -2.60 3.44 13.54
CA HIS A 211 -2.62 4.85 13.95
C HIS A 211 -1.24 5.53 13.89
N LEU A 212 -1.28 6.86 13.80
CA LEU A 212 -0.14 7.75 13.95
C LEU A 212 -0.14 8.30 15.38
N PHE A 213 0.98 8.23 16.08
CA PHE A 213 1.20 8.97 17.32
C PHE A 213 2.08 10.18 17.05
N VAL A 214 1.73 11.34 17.61
CA VAL A 214 2.53 12.57 17.48
C VAL A 214 2.72 13.29 18.81
N GLU A 215 3.93 13.74 19.05
CA GLU A 215 4.27 14.60 20.18
C GLU A 215 5.35 15.61 19.84
N PHE A 216 5.48 16.61 20.69
CA PHE A 216 6.59 17.56 20.64
C PHE A 216 7.54 17.31 21.81
N THR A 217 8.83 17.38 21.53
CA THR A 217 9.89 17.33 22.55
C THR A 217 10.81 18.54 22.38
N GLY A 218 11.31 19.07 23.48
CA GLY A 218 12.03 20.34 23.53
C GLY A 218 11.24 21.35 24.36
N TYR A 219 11.95 22.08 25.22
CA TYR A 219 11.41 23.11 26.10
C TYR A 219 12.15 24.41 25.87
#